data_AF-A0A846KSA9-F1
#
_entry.id   AF-A0A846KSA9-F1
#
_cell.length_a   1.000
_cell.length_b   1.000
_cell.length_c   1.000
_cell.angle_alpha   90.00
_cell.angle_beta   90.00
_cell.angle_gamma   90.00
#
_symmetry.space_group_name_H-M   'P 1'
#
loop_
_entity.id
_entity.type
_entity.pdbx_description
1 polymer ?
#
loop_
_entity_poly.entity_id
_entity_poly.type
_entity_poly.pdbx_seq_one_letter_code
_entity_poly.pdbx_strand_id
1 'polypeptide(L)'
;MTTLTLKAKALSSADIAEHRPKQSSEESLQSEMERITNEVSRRTLSGAKHEMDHINPDVYLDPVFFISDKDHFSKEIRISEIEGSLVVLEEKEKGTYIISDVPIETALLRMSQVGMDITDKISHEKSIAKVLFHKDFEAKIEKFVERTLELDEEGIPELFKFSKETLLEMLDLGVKFEKFNPLQNVDSSGCNLFIYAIKWLSKDLLLKLSTSYSQEFKMIAQNIVQALLENPSSCINIIADRFKCLGVELDDYHQVILEVLRKIEPDRSFRDKFSLLSMEQQRELYDFAYIENNPFIYEPADVPVRGDQYSVNLMWINEKKISPDQKFLFGDGDTPEECKSDFISKFVIPVSEWAKANLGSTVNIWYDSEMATPEAITGSQEALEINLEGVAHGEIIFKDVREIDLVRSNSQIFKEEFSVYFRADLLRVIIGDHLLRNKKVEYFIYADIDMKPISSAECFDKRTVGFLDKYGFVMAQGNGYGPSFENGFFILTGKTPFLEVQRKILIDNNIKRAMKYSDQPKLIDSEKVFKCYKGMLMEFFKEIESQEKNYRKICKIMPKKPVSLPHSQFSAF
;
A
#
# COMPACT_ATOMS: atom_id res chain seq x y z
N MET A 1 -24.16 36.37 -44.69
CA MET A 1 -22.81 35.81 -44.49
C MET A 1 -22.01 36.88 -43.79
N THR A 2 -21.80 36.67 -42.50
CA THR A 2 -21.75 37.74 -41.51
C THR A 2 -20.34 37.84 -40.95
N THR A 3 -19.74 39.01 -41.15
CA THR A 3 -18.57 39.54 -40.45
C THR A 3 -18.85 39.65 -38.96
N LEU A 4 -17.89 39.37 -38.07
CA LEU A 4 -17.63 40.23 -36.90
C LEU A 4 -16.37 39.86 -36.12
N THR A 5 -15.53 40.88 -36.05
CA THR A 5 -14.40 41.16 -35.16
C THR A 5 -14.83 41.24 -33.69
N LEU A 6 -13.97 40.84 -32.75
CA LEU A 6 -14.04 41.33 -31.37
C LEU A 6 -12.64 41.49 -30.78
N LYS A 7 -12.32 42.73 -30.40
CA LYS A 7 -11.17 43.14 -29.58
C LYS A 7 -11.71 43.94 -28.39
N ALA A 8 -11.24 43.55 -27.22
CA ALA A 8 -10.75 44.38 -26.12
C ALA A 8 -11.70 45.04 -25.09
N LYS A 9 -11.35 44.73 -23.82
CA LYS A 9 -11.25 45.57 -22.60
C LYS A 9 -12.54 46.08 -21.96
N ALA A 10 -12.64 46.35 -20.65
CA ALA A 10 -11.94 46.03 -19.40
C ALA A 10 -12.62 46.88 -18.30
N LEU A 11 -12.42 46.53 -17.01
CA LEU A 11 -12.60 47.34 -15.78
C LEU A 11 -14.07 47.54 -15.31
N SER A 12 -14.42 47.60 -14.02
CA SER A 12 -13.68 47.62 -12.73
C SER A 12 -14.66 47.34 -11.56
N SER A 13 -14.09 47.08 -10.36
CA SER A 13 -14.52 47.51 -9.00
C SER A 13 -15.95 47.20 -8.51
N ALA A 14 -16.27 47.01 -7.22
CA ALA A 14 -15.62 46.72 -5.94
C ALA A 14 -16.79 46.61 -4.93
N ASP A 15 -16.55 45.93 -3.80
CA ASP A 15 -17.13 46.13 -2.47
C ASP A 15 -18.55 45.62 -2.05
N ILE A 16 -18.49 44.68 -1.08
CA ILE A 16 -19.07 44.69 0.29
C ILE A 16 -20.61 44.69 0.46
N ALA A 17 -21.15 43.57 1.00
CA ALA A 17 -21.83 43.47 2.33
C ALA A 17 -22.88 42.33 2.40
N GLU A 18 -22.75 41.52 3.45
CA GLU A 18 -23.79 40.90 4.31
C GLU A 18 -25.12 40.39 3.72
N HIS A 19 -25.43 39.09 3.94
CA HIS A 19 -26.67 38.68 4.64
C HIS A 19 -26.67 37.18 5.06
N ARG A 20 -27.36 36.96 6.19
CA ARG A 20 -27.51 35.82 7.13
C ARG A 20 -27.82 34.39 6.60
N PRO A 21 -27.67 33.35 7.47
CA PRO A 21 -27.98 31.96 7.17
C PRO A 21 -29.48 31.62 7.33
N LYS A 22 -29.96 30.62 6.58
CA LYS A 22 -31.28 29.98 6.77
C LYS A 22 -31.13 28.64 7.49
N GLN A 23 -31.80 28.54 8.64
CA GLN A 23 -32.23 27.30 9.30
C GLN A 23 -33.57 26.80 8.71
N SER A 24 -33.85 25.53 9.01
CA SER A 24 -35.14 24.80 8.98
C SER A 24 -35.46 23.93 7.75
N SER A 25 -35.30 22.62 7.93
CA SER A 25 -35.95 21.58 7.10
C SER A 25 -36.30 20.28 7.85
N GLU A 26 -36.46 20.31 9.18
CA GLU A 26 -36.84 19.12 9.96
C GLU A 26 -38.36 18.99 10.22
N GLU A 27 -39.15 20.06 10.07
CA GLU A 27 -40.60 20.02 10.37
C GLU A 27 -41.47 19.46 9.24
N SER A 28 -40.92 19.20 8.04
CA SER A 28 -41.69 18.70 6.89
C SER A 28 -41.86 17.18 6.87
N LEU A 29 -40.98 16.42 7.54
CA LEU A 29 -40.96 14.95 7.46
C LEU A 29 -41.86 14.28 8.53
N GLN A 30 -42.02 14.91 9.70
CA GLN A 30 -42.89 14.37 10.76
C GLN A 30 -44.39 14.49 10.42
N SER A 31 -44.79 15.55 9.73
CA SER A 31 -46.18 15.75 9.28
C SER A 31 -46.63 14.70 8.26
N GLU A 32 -45.72 14.13 7.48
CA GLU A 32 -46.05 13.15 6.43
C GLU A 32 -46.09 11.73 6.99
N MET A 33 -45.26 11.41 7.99
CA MET A 33 -45.32 10.13 8.71
C MET A 33 -46.58 9.96 9.57
N GLU A 34 -47.07 11.02 10.22
CA GLU A 34 -48.33 10.95 11.00
C GLU A 34 -49.56 10.74 10.09
N ARG A 35 -49.51 11.23 8.86
CA ARG A 35 -50.61 11.06 7.91
C ARG A 35 -50.71 9.63 7.39
N ILE A 36 -49.57 9.00 7.08
CA ILE A 36 -49.50 7.59 6.63
C ILE A 36 -49.94 6.64 7.76
N THR A 37 -49.53 6.91 9.00
CA THR A 37 -49.87 6.08 10.17
C THR A 37 -51.37 6.09 10.49
N ASN A 38 -52.02 7.25 10.28
CA ASN A 38 -53.47 7.40 10.48
C ASN A 38 -54.32 6.79 9.35
N GLU A 39 -53.75 6.62 8.16
CA GLU A 39 -54.43 6.01 7.01
C GLU A 39 -54.38 4.48 7.04
N VAL A 40 -53.31 3.90 7.61
CA VAL A 40 -53.17 2.46 7.87
C VAL A 40 -54.10 2.00 9.01
N SER A 41 -54.31 2.83 10.03
CA SER A 41 -55.15 2.46 11.19
C SER A 41 -56.66 2.42 10.90
N ARG A 42 -57.11 2.94 9.74
CA ARG A 42 -58.55 2.98 9.38
C ARG A 42 -59.06 1.79 8.56
N ARG A 43 -58.19 0.87 8.11
CA ARG A 43 -58.59 -0.23 7.21
C ARG A 43 -58.81 -1.59 7.88
N THR A 44 -58.64 -1.70 9.19
CA THR A 44 -58.69 -3.01 9.88
C THR A 44 -59.86 -3.08 10.86
N LEU A 45 -61.11 -3.07 10.38
CA LEU A 45 -62.28 -3.42 11.19
C LEU A 45 -63.50 -3.71 10.28
N SER A 46 -63.70 -4.97 9.86
CA SER A 46 -65.05 -5.56 9.72
C SER A 46 -65.01 -7.06 9.39
N GLY A 47 -65.76 -7.86 10.16
CA GLY A 47 -66.49 -9.02 9.63
C GLY A 47 -65.97 -10.40 9.99
N ALA A 48 -66.71 -11.11 10.85
CA ALA A 48 -66.50 -12.50 11.23
C ALA A 48 -67.64 -13.42 10.73
N LYS A 49 -67.32 -14.73 10.64
CA LYS A 49 -68.14 -15.97 10.52
C LYS A 49 -68.43 -16.56 9.13
N HIS A 50 -67.75 -17.66 8.78
CA HIS A 50 -68.26 -19.04 8.87
C HIS A 50 -67.13 -20.08 8.62
N GLU A 51 -67.41 -21.36 8.92
CA GLU A 51 -66.46 -22.46 9.19
C GLU A 51 -65.85 -23.17 7.96
N MET A 52 -64.66 -23.72 8.23
CA MET A 52 -63.99 -24.95 7.77
C MET A 52 -63.29 -25.05 6.39
N ASP A 53 -62.02 -25.46 6.53
CA ASP A 53 -61.12 -26.19 5.63
C ASP A 53 -60.79 -25.60 4.26
N HIS A 54 -59.93 -24.57 4.23
CA HIS A 54 -58.86 -24.36 3.23
C HIS A 54 -57.97 -23.21 3.73
N ILE A 55 -56.64 -23.38 3.71
CA ILE A 55 -55.69 -22.29 3.98
C ILE A 55 -55.92 -21.22 2.90
N ASN A 56 -56.33 -20.02 3.33
CA ASN A 56 -56.70 -18.89 2.50
C ASN A 56 -55.46 -18.37 1.72
N PRO A 57 -55.50 -18.20 0.38
CA PRO A 57 -54.37 -17.65 -0.39
C PRO A 57 -54.05 -16.17 -0.09
N ASP A 58 -54.87 -15.47 0.71
CA ASP A 58 -54.68 -14.05 1.05
C ASP A 58 -54.15 -13.82 2.48
N VAL A 59 -53.27 -14.69 2.98
CA VAL A 59 -52.42 -14.29 4.12
C VAL A 59 -51.33 -13.37 3.57
N TYR A 60 -51.51 -12.06 3.73
CA TYR A 60 -50.40 -11.11 3.69
C TYR A 60 -49.48 -11.42 4.86
N LEU A 61 -48.56 -12.37 4.64
CA LEU A 61 -47.39 -12.56 5.47
C LEU A 61 -46.58 -11.26 5.32
N ASP A 62 -46.39 -10.52 6.42
CA ASP A 62 -45.33 -9.51 6.49
C ASP A 62 -44.03 -10.29 6.76
N PRO A 63 -43.24 -10.63 5.73
CA PRO A 63 -42.20 -11.63 5.88
C PRO A 63 -41.01 -10.94 6.55
N VAL A 64 -40.60 -11.45 7.69
CA VAL A 64 -39.47 -10.90 8.43
C VAL A 64 -38.15 -11.09 7.64
N PHE A 65 -38.11 -11.99 6.64
CA PHE A 65 -36.90 -12.30 5.84
C PHE A 65 -37.22 -12.56 4.36
N PHE A 66 -36.46 -11.90 3.47
CA PHE A 66 -36.51 -12.08 2.02
C PHE A 66 -35.15 -12.50 1.49
N ILE A 67 -35.08 -13.65 0.83
CA ILE A 67 -33.92 -14.10 0.05
C ILE A 67 -34.45 -14.89 -1.15
N SER A 68 -33.94 -14.62 -2.35
CA SER A 68 -34.27 -15.34 -3.58
C SER A 68 -33.05 -16.10 -4.11
N ASP A 69 -33.18 -17.39 -4.38
CA ASP A 69 -32.26 -18.14 -5.25
C ASP A 69 -32.90 -18.29 -6.63
N LYS A 70 -32.17 -17.90 -7.69
CA LYS A 70 -32.68 -17.87 -9.07
C LYS A 70 -32.03 -18.88 -10.00
N ASP A 71 -31.04 -19.67 -9.56
CA ASP A 71 -30.30 -20.53 -10.49
C ASP A 71 -30.56 -22.04 -10.33
N HIS A 72 -30.75 -22.65 -11.50
CA HIS A 72 -30.80 -24.08 -11.84
C HIS A 72 -31.95 -24.96 -11.33
N PHE A 73 -32.78 -24.50 -10.39
CA PHE A 73 -34.10 -25.10 -10.17
C PHE A 73 -35.18 -24.04 -10.41
N SER A 74 -36.22 -24.39 -11.17
CA SER A 74 -37.25 -23.47 -11.67
C SER A 74 -38.18 -22.88 -10.59
N LYS A 75 -37.79 -22.90 -9.32
CA LYS A 75 -38.63 -22.52 -8.18
C LYS A 75 -37.79 -21.86 -7.10
N GLU A 76 -38.18 -20.64 -6.74
CA GLU A 76 -37.53 -19.85 -5.70
C GLU A 76 -37.86 -20.45 -4.32
N ILE A 77 -36.83 -20.81 -3.54
CA ILE A 77 -36.98 -21.32 -2.17
C ILE A 77 -36.64 -20.22 -1.17
N ARG A 78 -37.42 -20.13 -0.09
CA ARG A 78 -37.23 -19.14 0.99
C ARG A 78 -37.37 -19.79 2.37
N ILE A 79 -36.76 -19.19 3.39
CA ILE A 79 -37.00 -19.52 4.79
C ILE A 79 -37.68 -18.34 5.45
N SER A 80 -38.77 -18.60 6.19
CA SER A 80 -39.52 -17.57 6.91
C SER A 80 -40.01 -18.08 8.26
N GLU A 81 -40.25 -17.17 9.18
CA GLU A 81 -40.86 -17.47 10.48
C GLU A 81 -42.37 -17.25 10.38
N ILE A 82 -43.16 -18.31 10.59
CA ILE A 82 -44.63 -18.26 10.63
C ILE A 82 -45.07 -18.80 11.99
N GLU A 83 -45.84 -18.00 12.73
CA GLU A 83 -46.34 -18.35 14.06
C GLU A 83 -45.23 -18.77 15.04
N GLY A 84 -44.06 -18.12 14.95
CA GLY A 84 -42.92 -18.40 15.81
C GLY A 84 -42.16 -19.67 15.46
N SER A 85 -42.44 -20.27 14.29
CA SER A 85 -41.77 -21.45 13.76
C SER A 85 -41.13 -21.21 12.40
N LEU A 86 -39.95 -21.79 12.15
CA LEU A 86 -39.31 -21.66 10.84
C LEU A 86 -39.91 -22.64 9.82
N VAL A 87 -40.33 -22.11 8.68
CA VAL A 87 -40.84 -22.88 7.53
C VAL A 87 -40.07 -22.57 6.26
N VAL A 88 -40.01 -23.56 5.37
CA VAL A 88 -39.50 -23.37 4.02
C VAL A 88 -40.67 -23.07 3.09
N LEU A 89 -40.53 -22.04 2.27
CA LEU A 89 -41.51 -21.61 1.30
C LEU A 89 -40.97 -21.84 -0.11
N GLU A 90 -41.77 -22.43 -0.98
CA GLU A 90 -41.45 -22.63 -2.41
C GLU A 90 -42.39 -21.76 -3.25
N GLU A 91 -41.82 -20.96 -4.16
CA GLU A 91 -42.62 -20.17 -5.09
C GLU A 91 -43.28 -21.07 -6.14
N LYS A 92 -44.62 -21.03 -6.20
CA LYS A 92 -45.43 -21.78 -7.16
C LYS A 92 -45.70 -20.96 -8.43
N GLU A 93 -46.01 -19.69 -8.22
CA GLU A 93 -46.26 -18.67 -9.22
C GLU A 93 -45.64 -17.37 -8.72
N LYS A 94 -45.33 -16.43 -9.62
CA LYS A 94 -44.64 -15.18 -9.25
C LYS A 94 -45.37 -14.45 -8.12
N GLY A 95 -44.76 -14.42 -6.93
CA GLY A 95 -45.29 -13.80 -5.72
C GLY A 95 -46.20 -14.69 -4.86
N THR A 96 -46.44 -15.94 -5.24
CA THR A 96 -47.26 -16.91 -4.49
C THR A 96 -46.39 -18.04 -3.97
N TYR A 97 -46.37 -18.20 -2.64
CA TYR A 97 -45.56 -19.17 -1.94
C TYR A 97 -46.42 -20.24 -1.28
N ILE A 98 -45.95 -21.49 -1.33
CA ILE A 98 -46.52 -22.61 -0.57
C ILE A 98 -45.48 -23.12 0.44
N ILE A 99 -45.93 -23.72 1.54
CA ILE A 99 -45.03 -24.44 2.44
C ILE A 99 -44.43 -25.61 1.67
N SER A 100 -43.10 -25.65 1.61
CA SER A 100 -42.33 -26.67 0.92
C SER A 100 -42.04 -27.85 1.85
N ASP A 101 -42.00 -29.06 1.28
CA ASP A 101 -41.51 -30.25 1.98
C ASP A 101 -39.97 -30.31 2.03
N VAL A 102 -39.27 -29.35 1.41
CA VAL A 102 -37.81 -29.25 1.46
C VAL A 102 -37.35 -29.03 2.91
N PRO A 103 -36.44 -29.85 3.45
CA PRO A 103 -35.92 -29.65 4.80
C PRO A 103 -35.24 -28.28 4.94
N ILE A 104 -35.42 -27.62 6.07
CA ILE A 104 -34.89 -26.28 6.32
C ILE A 104 -33.37 -26.21 6.20
N GLU A 105 -32.66 -27.25 6.63
CA GLU A 105 -31.21 -27.36 6.47
C GLU A 105 -30.80 -27.46 4.99
N THR A 106 -31.63 -28.06 4.12
CA THR A 106 -31.38 -28.08 2.66
C THR A 106 -31.61 -26.70 2.06
N ALA A 107 -32.69 -26.04 2.44
CA ALA A 107 -33.01 -24.70 1.97
C ALA A 107 -31.91 -23.73 2.38
N LEU A 108 -31.46 -23.78 3.64
CA LEU A 108 -30.40 -22.92 4.15
C LEU A 108 -29.07 -23.16 3.44
N LEU A 109 -28.73 -24.44 3.21
CA LEU A 109 -27.53 -24.82 2.46
C LEU A 109 -27.53 -24.22 1.05
N ARG A 110 -28.63 -24.37 0.31
CA ARG A 110 -28.78 -23.77 -1.03
C ARG A 110 -28.65 -22.26 -1.00
N MET A 111 -29.33 -21.62 -0.05
CA MET A 111 -29.27 -20.17 0.14
C MET A 111 -27.84 -19.69 0.41
N SER A 112 -27.05 -20.41 1.22
CA SER A 112 -25.65 -20.05 1.48
C SER A 112 -24.70 -20.19 0.28
N GLN A 113 -25.12 -20.83 -0.81
CA GLN A 113 -24.30 -21.09 -2.00
C GLN A 113 -24.58 -20.15 -3.17
N VAL A 114 -25.65 -19.34 -3.09
CA VAL A 114 -26.04 -18.45 -4.18
C VAL A 114 -25.01 -17.33 -4.34
N GLY A 115 -24.30 -17.33 -5.47
CA GLY A 115 -23.38 -16.26 -5.85
C GLY A 115 -24.14 -14.97 -6.14
N MET A 116 -24.36 -14.14 -5.12
CA MET A 116 -25.14 -12.91 -5.25
C MET A 116 -24.31 -11.66 -5.53
N ASP A 117 -24.97 -10.68 -6.15
CA ASP A 117 -24.45 -9.33 -6.33
C ASP A 117 -24.25 -8.63 -4.96
N ILE A 118 -23.28 -7.70 -4.88
CA ILE A 118 -22.72 -7.22 -3.60
C ILE A 118 -23.78 -6.60 -2.66
N THR A 119 -24.80 -5.93 -3.20
CA THR A 119 -25.84 -5.28 -2.40
C THR A 119 -26.84 -6.26 -1.78
N ASP A 120 -27.13 -7.38 -2.45
CA ASP A 120 -28.05 -8.40 -1.93
C ASP A 120 -27.37 -9.30 -0.89
N LYS A 121 -26.03 -9.38 -0.96
CA LYS A 121 -25.20 -10.21 -0.09
C LYS A 121 -25.30 -9.82 1.39
N ILE A 122 -25.30 -8.54 1.74
CA ILE A 122 -25.33 -8.08 3.15
C ILE A 122 -26.69 -8.39 3.81
N SER A 123 -27.80 -8.19 3.09
CA SER A 123 -29.13 -8.56 3.60
C SER A 123 -29.26 -10.08 3.76
N HIS A 124 -28.65 -10.83 2.85
CA HIS A 124 -28.68 -12.28 2.86
C HIS A 124 -27.91 -12.89 4.04
N GLU A 125 -26.70 -12.40 4.32
CA GLU A 125 -25.86 -12.90 5.41
C GLU A 125 -26.55 -12.73 6.77
N LYS A 126 -27.13 -11.55 7.02
CA LYS A 126 -27.92 -11.30 8.24
C LYS A 126 -29.10 -12.25 8.40
N SER A 127 -29.63 -12.75 7.30
CA SER A 127 -30.80 -13.63 7.32
C SER A 127 -30.38 -15.08 7.56
N ILE A 128 -29.23 -15.53 7.03
CA ILE A 128 -28.63 -16.83 7.37
C ILE A 128 -28.34 -16.90 8.87
N ALA A 129 -27.68 -15.88 9.42
CA ALA A 129 -27.40 -15.77 10.85
C ALA A 129 -28.66 -15.99 11.70
N LYS A 130 -29.74 -15.29 11.34
CA LYS A 130 -31.00 -15.35 12.07
C LYS A 130 -31.62 -16.74 12.05
N VAL A 131 -31.56 -17.45 10.91
CA VAL A 131 -32.02 -18.83 10.81
C VAL A 131 -31.15 -19.74 11.70
N LEU A 132 -29.83 -19.61 11.59
CA LEU A 132 -28.85 -20.42 12.33
C LEU A 132 -29.00 -20.30 13.85
N PHE A 133 -29.35 -19.11 14.36
CA PHE A 133 -29.54 -18.84 15.79
C PHE A 133 -31.00 -18.94 16.25
N HIS A 134 -31.93 -19.38 15.40
CA HIS A 134 -33.32 -19.55 15.78
C HIS A 134 -33.53 -20.83 16.62
N LYS A 135 -34.38 -20.76 17.66
CA LYS A 135 -34.67 -21.87 18.58
C LYS A 135 -35.09 -23.18 17.87
N ASP A 136 -35.88 -23.09 16.80
CA ASP A 136 -36.33 -24.27 16.03
C ASP A 136 -35.25 -24.90 15.17
N PHE A 137 -34.20 -24.12 14.87
CA PHE A 137 -33.07 -24.62 14.13
C PHE A 137 -32.06 -25.31 15.04
N GLU A 138 -32.04 -25.01 16.35
CA GLU A 138 -31.11 -25.57 17.32
C GLU A 138 -31.04 -27.11 17.27
N ALA A 139 -32.20 -27.79 17.23
CA ALA A 139 -32.28 -29.25 17.13
C ALA A 139 -31.87 -29.82 15.75
N LYS A 140 -31.70 -28.95 14.74
CA LYS A 140 -31.34 -29.28 13.36
C LYS A 140 -29.90 -28.88 13.01
N ILE A 141 -29.22 -28.10 13.85
CA ILE A 141 -27.85 -27.63 13.58
C ILE A 141 -26.91 -28.80 13.32
N GLU A 142 -26.98 -29.89 14.09
CA GLU A 142 -26.10 -31.05 13.88
C GLU A 142 -26.24 -31.61 12.46
N LYS A 143 -27.48 -31.83 11.99
CA LYS A 143 -27.76 -32.30 10.63
C LYS A 143 -27.33 -31.29 9.57
N PHE A 144 -27.50 -30.00 9.84
CA PHE A 144 -27.04 -28.96 8.93
C PHE A 144 -25.51 -28.99 8.80
N VAL A 145 -24.79 -29.07 9.91
CA VAL A 145 -23.33 -29.21 9.94
C VAL A 145 -22.91 -30.47 9.19
N GLU A 146 -23.53 -31.63 9.43
CA GLU A 146 -23.21 -32.85 8.68
C GLU A 146 -23.33 -32.66 7.17
N ARG A 147 -24.37 -31.95 6.71
CA ARG A 147 -24.58 -31.66 5.29
C ARG A 147 -23.60 -30.65 4.70
N THR A 148 -23.11 -29.69 5.48
CA THR A 148 -22.05 -28.81 4.98
C THR A 148 -20.72 -29.53 4.84
N LEU A 149 -20.52 -30.65 5.55
CA LEU A 149 -19.34 -31.49 5.43
C LEU A 149 -19.48 -32.57 4.32
N GLU A 150 -20.67 -32.76 3.75
CA GLU A 150 -20.86 -33.64 2.60
C GLU A 150 -20.04 -33.12 1.40
N LEU A 151 -19.48 -34.07 0.65
CA LEU A 151 -18.77 -33.76 -0.59
C LEU A 151 -19.78 -33.64 -1.72
N ASP A 152 -19.59 -32.63 -2.56
CA ASP A 152 -20.35 -32.48 -3.80
C ASP A 152 -19.88 -33.43 -4.91
N GLU A 153 -20.42 -33.26 -6.11
CA GLU A 153 -20.05 -34.07 -7.29
C GLU A 153 -18.57 -33.92 -7.70
N GLU A 154 -17.91 -32.83 -7.29
CA GLU A 154 -16.50 -32.55 -7.56
C GLU A 154 -15.59 -33.03 -6.41
N GLY A 155 -16.15 -33.61 -5.35
CA GLY A 155 -15.41 -34.03 -4.17
C GLY A 155 -15.02 -32.87 -3.26
N ILE A 156 -15.71 -31.73 -3.35
CA ILE A 156 -15.47 -30.54 -2.54
C ILE A 156 -16.52 -30.48 -1.43
N PRO A 157 -16.11 -30.33 -0.15
CA PRO A 157 -17.05 -30.08 0.93
C PRO A 157 -17.94 -28.87 0.65
N GLU A 158 -19.26 -29.03 0.80
CA GLU A 158 -20.24 -27.97 0.53
C GLU A 158 -19.97 -26.68 1.34
N LEU A 159 -19.33 -26.81 2.50
CA LEU A 159 -18.83 -25.72 3.35
C LEU A 159 -17.96 -24.72 2.59
N PHE A 160 -17.15 -25.13 1.62
CA PHE A 160 -16.25 -24.22 0.90
C PHE A 160 -16.95 -23.29 -0.08
N LYS A 161 -18.24 -23.53 -0.34
CA LYS A 161 -19.07 -22.65 -1.19
C LYS A 161 -19.66 -21.48 -0.41
N PHE A 162 -19.49 -21.44 0.91
CA PHE A 162 -20.12 -20.45 1.77
C PHE A 162 -19.37 -19.11 1.70
N SER A 163 -20.10 -18.02 1.97
CA SER A 163 -19.44 -16.73 2.19
C SER A 163 -18.57 -16.76 3.46
N LYS A 164 -17.62 -15.83 3.56
CA LYS A 164 -16.68 -15.76 4.70
C LYS A 164 -17.44 -15.49 5.99
N GLU A 165 -18.49 -14.69 5.89
CA GLU A 165 -19.37 -14.24 6.96
C GLU A 165 -20.24 -15.41 7.45
N THR A 166 -20.85 -16.17 6.53
CA THR A 166 -21.58 -17.39 6.90
C THR A 166 -20.66 -18.42 7.54
N LEU A 167 -19.43 -18.57 7.06
CA LEU A 167 -18.45 -19.46 7.68
C LEU A 167 -18.07 -19.04 9.10
N LEU A 168 -17.94 -17.74 9.36
CA LEU A 168 -17.69 -17.24 10.71
C LEU A 168 -18.80 -17.63 11.68
N GLU A 169 -20.06 -17.43 11.27
CA GLU A 169 -21.24 -17.83 12.06
C GLU A 169 -21.32 -19.34 12.24
N MET A 170 -21.02 -20.09 11.19
CA MET A 170 -20.93 -21.55 11.28
C MET A 170 -19.86 -22.02 12.24
N LEU A 171 -18.71 -21.35 12.34
CA LEU A 171 -17.67 -21.72 13.29
C LEU A 171 -18.10 -21.46 14.74
N ASP A 172 -18.88 -20.41 15.00
CA ASP A 172 -19.46 -20.17 16.33
C ASP A 172 -20.38 -21.29 16.79
N LEU A 173 -21.09 -21.90 15.84
CA LEU A 173 -21.97 -23.04 16.09
C LEU A 173 -21.18 -24.36 16.12
N GLY A 174 -20.31 -24.56 15.13
CA GLY A 174 -19.52 -25.76 14.89
C GLY A 174 -18.58 -26.12 16.04
N VAL A 175 -18.07 -25.13 16.78
CA VAL A 175 -17.27 -25.38 17.99
C VAL A 175 -18.02 -26.19 19.05
N LYS A 176 -19.37 -26.16 19.05
CA LYS A 176 -20.19 -26.96 19.96
C LYS A 176 -20.32 -28.43 19.51
N PHE A 177 -19.93 -28.76 18.29
CA PHE A 177 -20.08 -30.09 17.71
C PHE A 177 -18.71 -30.73 17.50
N GLU A 178 -18.44 -31.83 18.22
CA GLU A 178 -17.17 -32.57 18.14
C GLU A 178 -16.82 -33.04 16.70
N LYS A 179 -17.82 -33.16 15.83
CA LYS A 179 -17.68 -33.59 14.43
C LYS A 179 -17.06 -32.53 13.51
N PHE A 180 -17.09 -31.24 13.87
CA PHE A 180 -16.52 -30.21 13.01
C PHE A 180 -15.01 -30.13 13.20
N ASN A 181 -14.25 -30.72 12.27
CA ASN A 181 -12.80 -30.64 12.24
C ASN A 181 -12.32 -29.90 10.97
N PRO A 182 -11.78 -28.67 11.09
CA PRO A 182 -11.37 -27.88 9.93
C PRO A 182 -10.20 -28.49 9.14
N LEU A 183 -9.50 -29.51 9.65
CA LEU A 183 -8.43 -30.22 8.94
C LEU A 183 -8.93 -31.41 8.12
N GLN A 184 -10.02 -32.06 8.54
CA GLN A 184 -10.54 -33.26 7.88
C GLN A 184 -11.34 -32.91 6.62
N ASN A 185 -11.88 -31.70 6.59
CA ASN A 185 -12.58 -31.16 5.43
C ASN A 185 -11.53 -30.58 4.47
N VAL A 186 -11.12 -31.40 3.49
CA VAL A 186 -10.19 -31.03 2.43
C VAL A 186 -10.91 -31.07 1.08
N ASP A 187 -10.56 -30.16 0.18
CA ASP A 187 -11.00 -30.22 -1.21
C ASP A 187 -10.19 -31.27 -2.00
N SER A 188 -10.49 -31.39 -3.30
CA SER A 188 -9.76 -32.27 -4.22
C SER A 188 -8.28 -31.89 -4.41
N SER A 189 -7.87 -30.68 -4.00
CA SER A 189 -6.47 -30.23 -4.02
C SER A 189 -5.74 -30.46 -2.69
N GLY A 190 -6.43 -30.96 -1.66
CA GLY A 190 -5.89 -31.12 -0.31
C GLY A 190 -5.91 -29.84 0.55
N CYS A 191 -6.54 -28.77 0.06
CA CYS A 191 -6.71 -27.52 0.81
C CYS A 191 -7.82 -27.66 1.85
N ASN A 192 -7.46 -27.43 3.10
CA ASN A 192 -8.40 -27.38 4.20
C ASN A 192 -8.88 -25.94 4.49
N LEU A 193 -9.79 -25.78 5.46
CA LEU A 193 -10.42 -24.49 5.76
C LEU A 193 -9.44 -23.39 6.20
N PHE A 194 -8.33 -23.75 6.85
CA PHE A 194 -7.28 -22.76 7.17
C PHE A 194 -6.60 -22.23 5.91
N ILE A 195 -6.28 -23.11 4.97
CA ILE A 195 -5.64 -22.73 3.70
C ILE A 195 -6.59 -21.87 2.86
N TYR A 196 -7.89 -22.21 2.82
CA TYR A 196 -8.90 -21.36 2.21
C TYR A 196 -9.01 -19.99 2.87
N ALA A 197 -8.98 -19.91 4.20
CA ALA A 197 -9.00 -18.62 4.89
C ALA A 197 -7.84 -17.70 4.48
N ILE A 198 -6.66 -18.29 4.22
CA ILE A 198 -5.47 -17.56 3.71
C ILE A 198 -5.68 -17.15 2.25
N LYS A 199 -6.10 -18.07 1.37
CA LYS A 199 -6.38 -17.77 -0.05
C LYS A 199 -7.45 -16.69 -0.22
N TRP A 200 -8.42 -16.66 0.69
CA TRP A 200 -9.45 -15.63 0.75
C TRP A 200 -9.01 -14.33 1.42
N LEU A 201 -7.78 -14.25 1.95
CA LEU A 201 -7.25 -13.10 2.68
C LEU A 201 -8.18 -12.68 3.85
N SER A 202 -8.81 -13.66 4.50
CA SER A 202 -9.81 -13.41 5.55
C SER A 202 -9.18 -13.45 6.93
N LYS A 203 -8.82 -12.27 7.44
CA LYS A 203 -8.22 -12.10 8.79
C LYS A 203 -9.12 -12.66 9.89
N ASP A 204 -10.41 -12.33 9.85
CA ASP A 204 -11.34 -12.69 10.92
C ASP A 204 -11.58 -14.21 10.95
N LEU A 205 -11.75 -14.82 9.78
CA LEU A 205 -11.92 -16.28 9.67
C LEU A 205 -10.69 -17.02 10.20
N LEU A 206 -9.50 -16.55 9.84
CA LEU A 206 -8.25 -17.16 10.29
C LEU A 206 -8.03 -17.00 11.80
N LEU A 207 -8.34 -15.84 12.36
CA LEU A 207 -8.26 -15.61 13.80
C LEU A 207 -9.26 -16.50 14.55
N LYS A 208 -10.48 -16.63 14.03
CA LYS A 208 -11.51 -17.49 14.60
C LYS A 208 -11.08 -18.95 14.58
N LEU A 209 -10.66 -19.46 13.42
CA LEU A 209 -10.19 -20.83 13.25
C LEU A 209 -9.01 -21.14 14.17
N SER A 210 -7.99 -20.29 14.20
CA SER A 210 -6.79 -20.51 15.04
C SER A 210 -7.05 -20.34 16.54
N THR A 211 -8.17 -19.71 16.93
CA THR A 211 -8.62 -19.61 18.30
C THR A 211 -9.40 -20.85 18.72
N SER A 212 -10.39 -21.22 17.91
CA SER A 212 -11.28 -22.34 18.16
C SER A 212 -10.59 -23.70 18.02
N TYR A 213 -9.67 -23.84 17.06
CA TYR A 213 -9.00 -25.09 16.68
C TYR A 213 -7.49 -24.93 16.79
N SER A 214 -7.04 -24.58 18.00
CA SER A 214 -5.65 -24.20 18.22
C SER A 214 -4.67 -25.35 17.97
N GLN A 215 -5.00 -26.58 18.34
CA GLN A 215 -4.10 -27.74 18.16
C GLN A 215 -3.96 -28.09 16.68
N GLU A 216 -5.07 -28.11 15.97
CA GLU A 216 -5.14 -28.31 14.53
C GLU A 216 -4.29 -27.26 13.81
N PHE A 217 -4.44 -26.00 14.18
CA PHE A 217 -3.65 -24.89 13.65
C PHE A 217 -2.14 -25.09 13.88
N LYS A 218 -1.73 -25.63 15.03
CA LYS A 218 -0.31 -25.99 15.28
C LYS A 218 0.16 -27.11 14.34
N MET A 219 -0.67 -28.15 14.17
CA MET A 219 -0.31 -29.34 13.39
C MET A 219 -0.04 -29.04 11.92
N ILE A 220 -0.69 -28.01 11.36
CA ILE A 220 -0.52 -27.62 9.95
C ILE A 220 0.24 -26.30 9.77
N ALA A 221 1.01 -25.87 10.77
CA ALA A 221 1.65 -24.56 10.77
C ALA A 221 2.56 -24.33 9.55
N GLN A 222 3.34 -25.33 9.13
CA GLN A 222 4.18 -25.24 7.93
C GLN A 222 3.34 -25.06 6.65
N ASN A 223 2.25 -25.83 6.49
CA ASN A 223 1.35 -25.70 5.34
C ASN A 223 0.69 -24.31 5.28
N ILE A 224 0.39 -23.71 6.44
CA ILE A 224 -0.10 -22.34 6.53
C ILE A 224 0.95 -21.34 6.03
N VAL A 225 2.22 -21.49 6.44
CA VAL A 225 3.31 -20.64 5.94
C VAL A 225 3.50 -20.83 4.43
N GLN A 226 3.45 -22.07 3.94
CA GLN A 226 3.51 -22.34 2.49
C GLN A 226 2.36 -21.67 1.72
N ALA A 227 1.14 -21.72 2.24
CA ALA A 227 0.00 -21.05 1.60
C ALA A 227 0.13 -19.52 1.61
N LEU A 228 0.82 -18.94 2.60
CA LEU A 228 1.16 -17.51 2.62
C LEU A 228 2.17 -17.14 1.55
N LEU A 229 3.07 -18.04 1.15
CA LEU A 229 4.00 -17.80 0.04
C LEU A 229 3.27 -17.66 -1.29
N GLU A 230 2.26 -18.50 -1.51
CA GLU A 230 1.44 -18.47 -2.73
C GLU A 230 0.57 -17.21 -2.79
N ASN A 231 0.13 -16.71 -1.63
CA ASN A 231 -0.73 -15.53 -1.52
C ASN A 231 -0.27 -14.65 -0.34
N PRO A 232 0.79 -13.85 -0.52
CA PRO A 232 1.25 -12.94 0.50
C PRO A 232 0.11 -12.01 0.92
N SER A 233 -0.21 -12.05 2.21
CA SER A 233 -1.44 -11.45 2.74
C SER A 233 -1.15 -10.51 3.89
N SER A 234 -2.06 -9.57 4.12
CA SER A 234 -2.08 -8.77 5.35
C SER A 234 -2.26 -9.60 6.62
N CYS A 235 -2.55 -10.91 6.50
CA CYS A 235 -2.69 -11.82 7.64
C CYS A 235 -1.34 -12.32 8.20
N ILE A 236 -0.21 -12.04 7.54
CA ILE A 236 1.13 -12.51 7.95
C ILE A 236 1.43 -12.25 9.43
N ASN A 237 1.14 -11.03 9.91
CA ASN A 237 1.40 -10.64 11.28
C ASN A 237 0.50 -11.38 12.27
N ILE A 238 -0.78 -11.56 11.93
CA ILE A 238 -1.73 -12.31 12.78
C ILE A 238 -1.27 -13.76 12.94
N ILE A 239 -0.85 -14.40 11.85
CA ILE A 239 -0.39 -15.79 11.87
C ILE A 239 0.88 -15.93 12.70
N ALA A 240 1.88 -15.09 12.45
CA ALA A 240 3.15 -15.15 13.15
C ALA A 240 2.98 -14.90 14.66
N ASP A 241 2.17 -13.90 15.04
CA ASP A 241 1.88 -13.62 16.44
C ASP A 241 1.10 -14.77 17.09
N ARG A 242 0.16 -15.39 16.35
CA ARG A 242 -0.59 -16.55 16.84
C ARG A 242 0.30 -17.77 17.05
N PHE A 243 1.21 -18.08 16.13
CA PHE A 243 2.21 -19.13 16.29
C PHE A 243 3.07 -18.90 17.53
N LYS A 244 3.53 -17.67 17.74
CA LYS A 244 4.29 -17.30 18.94
C LYS A 244 3.48 -17.52 20.22
N CYS A 245 2.23 -17.04 20.28
CA CYS A 245 1.35 -17.23 21.44
C CYS A 245 1.05 -18.70 21.75
N LEU A 246 0.96 -19.52 20.70
CA LEU A 246 0.67 -20.94 20.79
C LEU A 246 1.91 -21.79 21.05
N GLY A 247 3.12 -21.21 21.04
CA GLY A 247 4.37 -21.95 21.18
C GLY A 247 4.57 -22.94 20.03
N VAL A 248 4.24 -22.54 18.79
CA VAL A 248 4.47 -23.35 17.60
C VAL A 248 5.95 -23.32 17.26
N GLU A 249 6.55 -24.50 17.18
CA GLU A 249 7.92 -24.68 16.71
C GLU A 249 7.89 -24.90 15.19
N LEU A 250 8.39 -23.91 14.44
CA LEU A 250 8.61 -24.01 13.01
C LEU A 250 10.05 -24.46 12.76
N ASP A 251 10.33 -25.08 11.61
CA ASP A 251 11.73 -25.26 11.19
C ASP A 251 12.37 -23.92 10.79
N ASP A 252 13.70 -23.93 10.65
CA ASP A 252 14.48 -22.71 10.36
C ASP A 252 14.03 -22.02 9.07
N TYR A 253 13.67 -22.77 8.02
CA TYR A 253 13.23 -22.22 6.74
C TYR A 253 11.92 -21.43 6.89
N HIS A 254 10.90 -22.03 7.52
CA HIS A 254 9.61 -21.37 7.72
C HIS A 254 9.68 -20.21 8.73
N GLN A 255 10.56 -20.29 9.72
CA GLN A 255 10.84 -19.14 10.60
C GLN A 255 11.42 -17.97 9.81
N VAL A 256 12.44 -18.23 9.00
CA VAL A 256 13.09 -17.22 8.16
C VAL A 256 12.10 -16.62 7.15
N ILE A 257 11.25 -17.43 6.50
CA ILE A 257 10.16 -16.93 5.64
C ILE A 257 9.29 -15.92 6.36
N LEU A 258 8.80 -16.26 7.55
CA LEU A 258 7.92 -15.36 8.31
C LEU A 258 8.65 -14.06 8.65
N GLU A 259 9.93 -14.10 9.00
CA GLU A 259 10.72 -12.90 9.25
C GLU A 259 10.89 -12.04 7.98
N VAL A 260 11.12 -12.66 6.81
CA VAL A 260 11.19 -11.99 5.51
C VAL A 260 9.86 -11.32 5.15
N LEU A 261 8.75 -12.05 5.23
CA LEU A 261 7.41 -11.53 4.87
C LEU A 261 6.95 -10.43 5.85
N ARG A 262 7.38 -10.48 7.11
CA ARG A 262 7.12 -9.43 8.10
C ARG A 262 8.04 -8.23 8.00
N LYS A 263 9.05 -8.28 7.11
CA LYS A 263 10.06 -7.22 6.93
C LYS A 263 10.78 -6.88 8.23
N ILE A 264 11.17 -7.91 8.99
CA ILE A 264 11.96 -7.73 10.21
C ILE A 264 13.42 -7.51 9.81
N GLU A 265 14.09 -6.54 10.47
CA GLU A 265 15.51 -6.28 10.25
C GLU A 265 16.35 -7.50 10.70
N PRO A 266 17.20 -8.09 9.83
CA PRO A 266 17.93 -9.32 10.12
C PRO A 266 18.93 -9.17 11.27
N ASP A 267 18.64 -9.88 12.36
CA ASP A 267 19.56 -10.03 13.48
C ASP A 267 20.57 -11.16 13.23
N ARG A 268 21.37 -11.50 14.26
CA ARG A 268 22.34 -12.58 14.18
C ARG A 268 21.67 -13.95 14.03
N SER A 269 20.56 -14.19 14.72
CA SER A 269 19.81 -15.45 14.69
C SER A 269 19.26 -15.72 13.29
N PHE A 270 18.68 -14.70 12.64
CA PHE A 270 18.25 -14.78 11.25
C PHE A 270 19.42 -15.19 10.33
N ARG A 271 20.57 -14.51 10.45
CA ARG A 271 21.73 -14.75 9.57
C ARG A 271 22.29 -16.16 9.75
N ASP A 272 22.38 -16.63 10.99
CA ASP A 272 22.83 -17.98 11.31
C ASP A 272 21.90 -19.02 10.66
N LYS A 273 20.57 -18.89 10.84
CA LYS A 273 19.57 -19.77 10.19
C LYS A 273 19.61 -19.70 8.67
N PHE A 274 19.61 -18.49 8.11
CA PHE A 274 19.65 -18.26 6.66
C PHE A 274 20.87 -18.93 6.01
N SER A 275 22.03 -18.86 6.67
CA SER A 275 23.27 -19.46 6.18
C SER A 275 23.25 -20.99 6.13
N LEU A 276 22.37 -21.63 6.91
CA LEU A 276 22.19 -23.09 6.94
C LEU A 276 21.19 -23.59 5.90
N LEU A 277 20.42 -22.70 5.27
CA LEU A 277 19.46 -23.04 4.23
C LEU A 277 20.16 -23.50 2.94
N SER A 278 19.47 -24.33 2.17
CA SER A 278 19.95 -24.69 0.83
C SER A 278 19.96 -23.47 -0.10
N MET A 279 20.81 -23.51 -1.14
CA MET A 279 20.88 -22.44 -2.14
C MET A 279 19.53 -22.17 -2.83
N GLU A 280 18.69 -23.20 -2.99
CA GLU A 280 17.35 -23.07 -3.57
C GLU A 280 16.42 -22.30 -2.64
N GLN A 281 16.40 -22.65 -1.35
CA GLN A 281 15.63 -21.94 -0.33
C GLN A 281 16.08 -20.49 -0.14
N GLN A 282 17.39 -20.22 -0.15
CA GLN A 282 17.91 -18.86 -0.09
C GLN A 282 17.46 -18.03 -1.28
N ARG A 283 17.48 -18.60 -2.50
CA ARG A 283 16.98 -17.94 -3.71
C ARG A 283 15.50 -17.62 -3.60
N GLU A 284 14.70 -18.59 -3.15
CA GLU A 284 13.27 -18.40 -2.97
C GLU A 284 12.96 -17.27 -1.96
N LEU A 285 13.72 -17.19 -0.87
CA LEU A 285 13.62 -16.09 0.10
C LEU A 285 13.98 -14.73 -0.49
N TYR A 286 14.97 -14.66 -1.38
CA TYR A 286 15.27 -13.44 -2.13
C TYR A 286 14.11 -13.05 -3.07
N ASP A 287 13.49 -14.02 -3.73
CA ASP A 287 12.32 -13.79 -4.59
C ASP A 287 11.10 -13.30 -3.78
N PHE A 288 10.86 -13.85 -2.59
CA PHE A 288 9.81 -13.35 -1.70
C PHE A 288 10.11 -11.95 -1.17
N ALA A 289 11.35 -11.71 -0.72
CA ALA A 289 11.78 -10.38 -0.29
C ALA A 289 11.58 -9.35 -1.40
N TYR A 290 11.83 -9.73 -2.65
CA TYR A 290 11.56 -8.91 -3.83
C TYR A 290 10.07 -8.60 -3.98
N ILE A 291 9.21 -9.61 -3.95
CA ILE A 291 7.76 -9.47 -4.21
C ILE A 291 7.14 -8.58 -3.13
N GLU A 292 7.54 -8.82 -1.88
CA GLU A 292 7.05 -8.08 -0.73
C GLU A 292 7.70 -6.70 -0.57
N ASN A 293 8.70 -6.35 -1.37
CA ASN A 293 9.47 -5.11 -1.21
C ASN A 293 10.05 -5.01 0.21
N ASN A 294 10.73 -6.06 0.67
CA ASN A 294 11.50 -6.08 1.90
C ASN A 294 12.83 -5.34 1.67
N PRO A 295 13.12 -4.24 2.41
CA PRO A 295 14.33 -3.46 2.20
C PRO A 295 15.60 -4.10 2.78
N PHE A 296 15.49 -5.15 3.59
CA PHE A 296 16.60 -5.70 4.37
C PHE A 296 17.21 -6.97 3.77
N ILE A 297 16.48 -7.63 2.86
CA ILE A 297 16.86 -8.91 2.28
C ILE A 297 17.00 -8.74 0.77
N TYR A 298 18.20 -8.97 0.28
CA TYR A 298 18.55 -8.77 -1.12
C TYR A 298 19.61 -9.79 -1.55
N GLU A 299 19.48 -10.28 -2.78
CA GLU A 299 20.48 -11.18 -3.36
C GLU A 299 21.73 -10.35 -3.71
N PRO A 300 22.92 -10.71 -3.20
CA PRO A 300 24.16 -10.02 -3.56
C PRO A 300 24.39 -10.05 -5.07
N ALA A 301 24.94 -8.96 -5.63
CA ALA A 301 25.33 -8.96 -7.04
C ALA A 301 26.41 -10.01 -7.33
N ASP A 302 26.33 -10.63 -8.52
CA ASP A 302 27.29 -11.65 -8.94
C ASP A 302 28.73 -11.09 -9.00
N VAL A 303 28.86 -9.80 -9.34
CA VAL A 303 30.10 -9.03 -9.25
C VAL A 303 29.85 -7.82 -8.35
N PRO A 304 30.49 -7.74 -7.17
CA PRO A 304 30.35 -6.59 -6.29
C PRO A 304 30.84 -5.29 -6.94
N VAL A 305 30.03 -4.24 -6.84
CA VAL A 305 30.46 -2.88 -7.21
C VAL A 305 31.43 -2.37 -6.15
N ARG A 306 32.62 -1.95 -6.57
CA ARG A 306 33.66 -1.44 -5.68
C ARG A 306 33.41 0.03 -5.32
N GLY A 307 33.88 0.44 -4.14
CA GLY A 307 33.76 1.82 -3.65
C GLY A 307 34.27 2.88 -4.63
N ASP A 308 35.35 2.59 -5.37
CA ASP A 308 35.96 3.51 -6.35
C ASP A 308 35.12 3.70 -7.63
N GLN A 309 34.09 2.87 -7.85
CA GLN A 309 33.22 2.96 -9.03
C GLN A 309 32.03 3.90 -8.83
N TYR A 310 31.73 4.31 -7.60
CA TYR A 310 30.54 5.12 -7.31
C TYR A 310 30.79 6.26 -6.33
N SER A 311 29.82 7.16 -6.25
CA SER A 311 29.76 8.18 -5.20
C SER A 311 28.36 8.28 -4.62
N VAL A 312 28.29 8.53 -3.31
CA VAL A 312 27.07 8.93 -2.62
C VAL A 312 27.00 10.44 -2.64
N ASN A 313 25.85 11.01 -3.01
CA ASN A 313 25.68 12.44 -3.17
C ASN A 313 24.50 12.89 -2.33
N LEU A 314 24.84 13.61 -1.27
CA LEU A 314 23.93 14.26 -0.34
C LEU A 314 23.93 15.75 -0.67
N MET A 315 22.84 16.45 -0.36
CA MET A 315 22.73 17.86 -0.75
C MET A 315 21.96 18.67 0.29
N TRP A 316 22.45 19.87 0.59
CA TRP A 316 21.77 20.86 1.40
C TRP A 316 21.77 22.22 0.69
N ILE A 317 20.58 22.68 0.30
CA ILE A 317 20.38 23.97 -0.37
C ILE A 317 19.54 24.85 0.53
N ASN A 318 20.10 25.96 1.00
CA ASN A 318 19.36 26.91 1.82
C ASN A 318 18.30 27.66 0.99
N GLU A 319 17.12 27.86 1.58
CA GLU A 319 16.02 28.60 0.95
C GLU A 319 16.44 30.04 0.63
N LYS A 320 17.15 30.66 1.58
CA LYS A 320 17.65 32.03 1.54
C LYS A 320 19.12 32.05 1.89
N LYS A 321 19.77 33.19 1.63
CA LYS A 321 21.13 33.39 2.12
C LYS A 321 21.17 33.37 3.64
N ILE A 322 22.02 32.51 4.22
CA ILE A 322 22.16 32.40 5.66
C ILE A 322 22.81 33.66 6.26
N SER A 323 22.54 33.88 7.54
CA SER A 323 23.09 35.02 8.26
C SER A 323 24.62 34.92 8.42
N PRO A 324 25.38 36.03 8.36
CA PRO A 324 26.84 36.02 8.51
C PRO A 324 27.36 35.43 9.83
N ASP A 325 26.53 35.42 10.88
CA ASP A 325 26.85 34.87 12.21
C ASP A 325 26.48 33.40 12.37
N GLN A 326 25.77 32.81 11.41
CA GLN A 326 25.41 31.39 11.44
C GLN A 326 26.66 30.53 11.23
N LYS A 327 26.94 29.61 12.17
CA LYS A 327 28.16 28.80 12.20
C LYS A 327 28.11 27.50 11.40
N PHE A 328 26.92 27.07 10.99
CA PHE A 328 26.70 25.80 10.29
C PHE A 328 25.77 26.00 9.11
N LEU A 329 25.71 25.04 8.18
CA LEU A 329 24.82 25.09 7.02
C LEU A 329 23.33 25.28 7.38
N PHE A 330 22.91 24.74 8.53
CA PHE A 330 21.62 25.01 9.19
C PHE A 330 21.70 24.67 10.69
N GLY A 331 20.61 24.92 11.42
CA GLY A 331 20.42 24.45 12.78
C GLY A 331 19.31 25.25 13.47
N ASP A 332 18.27 24.56 13.89
CA ASP A 332 17.14 25.18 14.61
C ASP A 332 17.42 25.24 16.12
N GLY A 333 17.03 26.33 16.76
CA GLY A 333 17.19 26.50 18.21
C GLY A 333 17.14 27.96 18.63
N ASP A 334 16.78 28.20 19.89
CA ASP A 334 16.81 29.55 20.47
C ASP A 334 18.22 29.90 20.98
N THR A 335 19.08 28.89 21.14
CA THR A 335 20.46 29.01 21.62
C THR A 335 21.47 28.40 20.64
N PRO A 336 22.73 28.89 20.64
CA PRO A 336 23.79 28.28 19.83
C PRO A 336 24.00 26.79 20.08
N GLU A 337 23.80 26.34 21.32
CA GLU A 337 23.91 24.95 21.74
C GLU A 337 22.81 24.08 21.15
N GLU A 338 21.55 24.56 21.16
CA GLU A 338 20.42 23.89 20.51
C GLU A 338 20.61 23.83 18.99
N CYS A 339 20.98 24.93 18.34
CA CYS A 339 21.29 24.94 16.90
C CYS A 339 22.37 23.92 16.55
N LYS A 340 23.43 23.84 17.37
CA LYS A 340 24.51 22.86 17.19
C LYS A 340 24.00 21.43 17.36
N SER A 341 23.20 21.17 18.40
CA SER A 341 22.63 19.84 18.64
C SER A 341 21.71 19.40 17.51
N ASP A 342 20.87 20.31 17.01
CA ASP A 342 19.99 20.08 15.88
C ASP A 342 20.79 19.74 14.61
N PHE A 343 21.78 20.57 14.27
CA PHE A 343 22.71 20.32 13.16
C PHE A 343 23.43 18.97 13.30
N ILE A 344 23.92 18.63 14.50
CA ILE A 344 24.58 17.35 14.72
C ILE A 344 23.61 16.19 14.45
N SER A 345 22.40 16.26 14.99
CA SER A 345 21.41 15.19 14.89
C SER A 345 20.86 14.98 13.48
N LYS A 346 20.61 16.07 12.75
CA LYS A 346 19.96 16.05 11.43
C LYS A 346 20.93 16.02 10.25
N PHE A 347 22.20 16.38 10.45
CA PHE A 347 23.20 16.43 9.38
C PHE A 347 24.42 15.58 9.68
N VAL A 348 25.12 15.87 10.78
CA VAL A 348 26.42 15.25 11.06
C VAL A 348 26.27 13.73 11.24
N ILE A 349 25.29 13.29 12.04
CA ILE A 349 25.04 11.87 12.28
C ILE A 349 24.64 11.15 10.98
N PRO A 350 23.59 11.57 10.23
CA PRO A 350 23.20 10.88 8.99
C PRO A 350 24.32 10.82 7.94
N VAL A 351 25.05 11.92 7.72
CA VAL A 351 26.18 11.96 6.79
C VAL A 351 27.29 10.99 7.21
N SER A 352 27.60 10.95 8.51
CA SER A 352 28.61 10.04 9.06
C SER A 352 28.22 8.58 8.87
N GLU A 353 26.94 8.26 9.05
CA GLU A 353 26.42 6.91 8.85
C GLU A 353 26.45 6.49 7.37
N TRP A 354 26.13 7.39 6.44
CA TRP A 354 26.33 7.15 4.99
C TRP A 354 27.78 6.83 4.66
N ALA A 355 28.73 7.59 5.22
CA ALA A 355 30.16 7.37 4.99
C ALA A 355 30.66 6.05 5.59
N LYS A 356 30.15 5.65 6.76
CA LYS A 356 30.45 4.34 7.39
C LYS A 356 29.88 3.17 6.59
N ALA A 357 28.68 3.32 6.03
CA ALA A 357 27.99 2.28 5.25
C ALA A 357 28.61 2.05 3.86
N ASN A 358 29.39 3.01 3.36
CA ASN A 358 29.93 3.03 1.99
C ASN A 358 31.46 3.20 1.96
N LEU A 359 32.17 2.33 2.67
CA LEU A 359 33.63 2.33 2.75
C LEU A 359 34.28 2.26 1.36
N GLY A 360 35.34 3.05 1.18
CA GLY A 360 36.08 3.12 -0.08
C GLY A 360 35.40 3.92 -1.20
N SER A 361 34.17 4.42 -0.98
CA SER A 361 33.52 5.38 -1.88
C SER A 361 33.68 6.82 -1.36
N THR A 362 33.41 7.79 -2.24
CA THR A 362 33.32 9.20 -1.86
C THR A 362 31.87 9.57 -1.55
N VAL A 363 31.63 10.16 -0.38
CA VAL A 363 30.40 10.84 0.00
C VAL A 363 30.56 12.34 -0.28
N ASN A 364 29.90 12.82 -1.32
CA ASN A 364 29.86 14.23 -1.67
C ASN A 364 28.71 14.93 -0.95
N ILE A 365 29.00 16.07 -0.34
CA ILE A 365 28.03 16.97 0.26
C ILE A 365 27.94 18.22 -0.62
N TRP A 366 26.84 18.36 -1.33
CA TRP A 366 26.61 19.47 -2.25
C TRP A 366 25.94 20.64 -1.52
N TYR A 367 26.50 21.83 -1.66
CA TYR A 367 25.96 23.07 -1.11
C TYR A 367 25.99 24.20 -2.16
N ASP A 368 25.30 25.31 -1.88
CA ASP A 368 25.30 26.52 -2.71
C ASP A 368 26.06 27.65 -2.01
N SER A 369 27.25 28.00 -2.51
CA SER A 369 28.08 29.07 -1.92
C SER A 369 27.50 30.48 -2.02
N GLU A 370 26.48 30.71 -2.86
CA GLU A 370 25.76 32.00 -2.86
C GLU A 370 24.78 32.09 -1.69
N MET A 371 24.34 30.95 -1.14
CA MET A 371 23.38 30.85 -0.03
C MET A 371 24.04 30.52 1.31
N ALA A 372 25.26 30.00 1.31
CA ALA A 372 26.05 29.68 2.50
C ALA A 372 27.24 30.64 2.66
N THR A 373 27.67 30.88 3.90
CA THR A 373 28.88 31.65 4.20
C THR A 373 30.09 30.71 4.26
N PRO A 374 31.31 31.20 3.93
CA PRO A 374 32.53 30.43 4.14
C PRO A 374 32.66 29.89 5.58
N GLU A 375 32.30 30.71 6.57
CA GLU A 375 32.33 30.37 7.98
C GLU A 375 31.39 29.20 8.32
N ALA A 376 30.18 29.19 7.76
CA ALA A 376 29.23 28.09 7.97
C ALA A 376 29.70 26.79 7.31
N ILE A 377 30.33 26.87 6.14
CA ILE A 377 30.87 25.71 5.43
C ILE A 377 32.02 25.10 6.24
N THR A 378 32.98 25.92 6.66
CA THR A 378 34.11 25.46 7.49
C THR A 378 33.64 24.92 8.83
N GLY A 379 32.71 25.59 9.52
CA GLY A 379 32.17 25.11 10.79
C GLY A 379 31.43 23.78 10.65
N SER A 380 30.71 23.56 9.55
CA SER A 380 30.06 22.28 9.24
C SER A 380 31.06 21.17 8.91
N GLN A 381 32.16 21.48 8.21
CA GLN A 381 33.26 20.55 7.95
C GLN A 381 33.93 20.10 9.24
N GLU A 382 34.35 21.05 10.08
CA GLU A 382 34.99 20.79 11.37
C GLU A 382 34.10 19.94 12.30
N ALA A 383 32.80 20.26 12.38
CA ALA A 383 31.86 19.48 13.18
C ALA A 383 31.73 18.03 12.71
N LEU A 384 31.80 17.79 11.40
CA LEU A 384 31.76 16.44 10.82
C LEU A 384 33.08 15.69 11.05
N GLU A 385 34.22 16.35 10.87
CA GLU A 385 35.54 15.77 11.13
C GLU A 385 35.69 15.33 12.59
N ILE A 386 35.27 16.16 13.55
CA ILE A 386 35.28 15.82 14.98
C ILE A 386 34.42 14.58 15.25
N ASN A 387 33.26 14.44 14.61
CA ASN A 387 32.38 13.28 14.81
C ASN A 387 32.91 11.98 14.19
N LEU A 388 33.83 12.09 13.24
CA LEU A 388 34.42 10.97 12.51
C LEU A 388 35.81 10.58 12.99
N GLU A 389 36.39 11.34 13.93
CA GLU A 389 37.72 11.08 14.47
C GLU A 389 37.84 9.64 15.01
N GLY A 390 38.80 8.88 14.46
CA GLY A 390 39.06 7.50 14.85
C GLY A 390 38.05 6.47 14.33
N VAL A 391 37.08 6.87 13.50
CA VAL A 391 36.08 5.96 12.91
C VAL A 391 36.43 5.66 11.46
N ALA A 392 36.33 4.40 11.03
CA ALA A 392 36.50 4.05 9.62
C ALA A 392 35.28 4.55 8.81
N HIS A 393 35.53 5.33 7.75
CA HIS A 393 34.50 5.87 6.87
C HIS A 393 35.04 6.08 5.44
N GLY A 394 34.15 6.20 4.46
CA GLY A 394 34.48 6.64 3.10
C GLY A 394 34.93 8.11 3.07
N GLU A 395 35.59 8.54 2.00
CA GLU A 395 36.05 9.93 1.86
C GLU A 395 34.86 10.88 1.83
N ILE A 396 34.88 11.99 2.58
CA ILE A 396 33.81 12.99 2.56
C ILE A 396 34.34 14.28 1.92
N ILE A 397 33.63 14.78 0.93
CA ILE A 397 34.01 16.01 0.21
C ILE A 397 32.82 16.97 0.14
N PHE A 398 33.00 18.18 0.64
CA PHE A 398 32.07 19.28 0.41
C PHE A 398 32.32 19.88 -0.98
N LYS A 399 31.27 20.00 -1.78
CA LYS A 399 31.33 20.50 -3.16
C LYS A 399 30.32 21.61 -3.37
N ASP A 400 30.76 22.66 -4.04
CA ASP A 400 29.89 23.77 -4.40
C ASP A 400 29.20 23.51 -5.75
N VAL A 401 27.87 23.60 -5.78
CA VAL A 401 27.11 23.47 -7.04
C VAL A 401 27.47 24.57 -8.03
N ARG A 402 27.96 25.73 -7.58
CA ARG A 402 28.36 26.85 -8.45
C ARG A 402 29.64 26.58 -9.24
N GLU A 403 30.40 25.55 -8.90
CA GLU A 403 31.55 25.09 -9.69
C GLU A 403 31.14 24.32 -10.95
N ILE A 404 29.88 23.87 -11.04
CA ILE A 404 29.36 23.19 -12.23
C ILE A 404 29.09 24.23 -13.32
N ASP A 405 29.74 24.08 -14.48
CA ASP A 405 29.62 25.02 -15.62
C ASP A 405 28.17 25.36 -15.99
N LEU A 406 27.28 24.36 -15.98
CA LEU A 406 25.88 24.54 -16.31
C LEU A 406 25.14 25.39 -15.27
N VAL A 407 25.46 25.23 -13.98
CA VAL A 407 24.90 26.05 -12.89
C VAL A 407 25.43 27.46 -12.99
N ARG A 408 26.75 27.62 -13.12
CA ARG A 408 27.43 28.92 -13.26
C ARG A 408 26.92 29.74 -14.45
N SER A 409 26.72 29.10 -15.59
CA SER A 409 26.20 29.75 -16.81
C SER A 409 24.72 30.13 -16.71
N ASN A 410 24.00 29.62 -15.70
CA ASN A 410 22.58 29.86 -15.46
C ASN A 410 22.31 30.33 -14.02
N SER A 411 23.26 31.03 -13.38
CA SER A 411 23.20 31.38 -11.94
C SER A 411 21.91 32.09 -11.51
N GLN A 412 21.29 32.85 -12.41
CA GLN A 412 20.04 33.56 -12.20
C GLN A 412 18.85 32.68 -11.80
N ILE A 413 18.81 31.40 -12.18
CA ILE A 413 17.69 30.50 -11.83
C ILE A 413 17.89 29.80 -10.48
N PHE A 414 19.06 29.95 -9.88
CA PHE A 414 19.44 29.33 -8.61
C PHE A 414 19.44 30.35 -7.44
N LYS A 415 18.99 31.57 -7.69
CA LYS A 415 18.82 32.61 -6.67
C LYS A 415 17.61 32.32 -5.76
N GLU A 416 17.58 33.01 -4.61
CA GLU A 416 16.59 32.81 -3.55
C GLU A 416 15.15 33.12 -3.97
N GLU A 417 14.93 33.87 -5.06
CA GLU A 417 13.60 34.17 -5.56
C GLU A 417 12.90 32.93 -6.17
N PHE A 418 13.67 31.93 -6.60
CA PHE A 418 13.15 30.64 -7.02
C PHE A 418 12.96 29.71 -5.81
N SER A 419 11.83 29.02 -5.77
CA SER A 419 11.52 28.04 -4.73
C SER A 419 12.68 27.05 -4.52
N VAL A 420 13.04 26.82 -3.25
CA VAL A 420 14.12 25.89 -2.88
C VAL A 420 13.88 24.48 -3.43
N TYR A 421 12.64 23.99 -3.44
CA TYR A 421 12.29 22.68 -4.02
C TYR A 421 12.58 22.61 -5.51
N PHE A 422 12.25 23.67 -6.26
CA PHE A 422 12.57 23.73 -7.70
C PHE A 422 14.09 23.70 -7.92
N ARG A 423 14.84 24.50 -7.13
CA ARG A 423 16.30 24.57 -7.22
C ARG A 423 16.96 23.23 -6.86
N ALA A 424 16.58 22.63 -5.72
CA ALA A 424 17.11 21.36 -5.24
C ALA A 424 16.80 20.22 -6.22
N ASP A 425 15.56 20.10 -6.70
CA ASP A 425 15.20 19.06 -7.67
C ASP A 425 15.95 19.19 -9.00
N LEU A 426 16.20 20.42 -9.46
CA LEU A 426 17.00 20.64 -10.65
C LEU A 426 18.49 20.36 -10.41
N LEU A 427 19.04 20.78 -9.26
CA LEU A 427 20.44 20.59 -8.91
C LEU A 427 20.79 19.10 -8.79
N ARG A 428 19.96 18.27 -8.13
CA ARG A 428 20.25 16.83 -7.99
C ARG A 428 20.41 16.12 -9.33
N VAL A 429 19.60 16.48 -10.33
CA VAL A 429 19.72 15.89 -11.68
C VAL A 429 20.88 16.48 -12.48
N ILE A 430 21.22 17.76 -12.28
CA ILE A 430 22.41 18.40 -12.90
C ILE A 430 23.70 17.78 -12.37
N ILE A 431 23.79 17.55 -11.06
CA ILE A 431 24.95 16.93 -10.41
C ILE A 431 25.18 15.52 -10.98
N GLY A 432 24.12 14.71 -11.05
CA GLY A 432 24.20 13.37 -11.63
C GLY A 432 24.68 13.37 -13.09
N ASP A 433 24.12 14.25 -13.92
CA ASP A 433 24.56 14.44 -15.32
C ASP A 433 26.03 14.87 -15.41
N HIS A 434 26.46 15.82 -14.57
CA HIS A 434 27.83 16.33 -14.54
C HIS A 434 28.85 15.25 -14.18
N LEU A 435 28.60 14.46 -13.12
CA LEU A 435 29.54 13.47 -12.64
C LEU A 435 29.69 12.28 -13.61
N LEU A 436 28.56 11.79 -14.16
CA LEU A 436 28.56 10.66 -15.08
C LEU A 436 29.15 11.03 -16.45
N ARG A 437 28.79 12.18 -17.04
CA ARG A 437 29.32 12.59 -18.36
C ARG A 437 30.81 12.89 -18.34
N ASN A 438 31.32 13.40 -17.22
CA ASN A 438 32.75 13.64 -17.04
C ASN A 438 33.53 12.38 -16.64
N LYS A 439 32.86 11.21 -16.61
CA LYS A 439 33.46 9.91 -16.25
C LYS A 439 34.22 9.95 -14.92
N LYS A 440 33.72 10.76 -13.97
CA LYS A 440 34.28 10.84 -12.62
C LYS A 440 33.92 9.61 -11.78
N VAL A 441 32.78 9.00 -12.09
CA VAL A 441 32.25 7.78 -11.47
C VAL A 441 31.51 6.95 -12.52
N GLU A 442 31.35 5.65 -12.28
CA GLU A 442 30.53 4.75 -13.10
C GLU A 442 29.07 4.77 -12.65
N TYR A 443 28.85 4.90 -11.34
CA TYR A 443 27.53 5.00 -10.72
C TYR A 443 27.40 6.26 -9.86
N PHE A 444 26.26 6.92 -9.97
CA PHE A 444 25.89 8.08 -9.17
C PHE A 444 24.73 7.70 -8.27
N ILE A 445 24.92 7.77 -6.94
CA ILE A 445 23.86 7.61 -5.96
C ILE A 445 23.49 8.98 -5.44
N TYR A 446 22.21 9.34 -5.53
CA TYR A 446 21.65 10.47 -4.80
C TYR A 446 20.79 9.95 -3.65
N ALA A 447 20.89 10.60 -2.50
CA ALA A 447 20.01 10.37 -1.35
C ALA A 447 19.72 11.70 -0.64
N ASP A 448 18.49 11.88 -0.19
CA ASP A 448 18.16 12.93 0.77
C ASP A 448 18.86 12.62 2.11
N ILE A 449 19.29 13.67 2.81
CA ILE A 449 20.14 13.54 4.02
C ILE A 449 19.40 12.82 5.16
N ASP A 450 18.08 12.96 5.24
CA ASP A 450 17.23 12.39 6.28
C ASP A 450 16.82 10.92 6.01
N MET A 451 17.27 10.33 4.91
CA MET A 451 17.06 8.91 4.64
C MET A 451 17.94 8.01 5.51
N LYS A 452 17.39 6.87 5.95
CA LYS A 452 18.18 5.81 6.59
C LYS A 452 19.32 5.41 5.63
N PRO A 453 20.59 5.51 6.05
CA PRO A 453 21.71 5.16 5.20
C PRO A 453 21.66 3.69 4.79
N ILE A 454 22.02 3.43 3.53
CA ILE A 454 22.11 2.08 2.98
C ILE A 454 23.55 1.78 2.58
N SER A 455 23.96 0.54 2.80
CA SER A 455 25.31 0.05 2.48
C SER A 455 25.52 -0.12 0.98
N SER A 456 26.78 -0.26 0.57
CA SER A 456 27.13 -0.60 -0.83
C SER A 456 26.44 -1.88 -1.31
N ALA A 457 26.36 -2.90 -0.44
CA ALA A 457 25.76 -4.19 -0.78
C ALA A 457 24.24 -4.04 -0.98
N GLU A 458 23.59 -3.23 -0.12
CA GLU A 458 22.20 -2.84 -0.32
C GLU A 458 22.04 -2.04 -1.60
N CYS A 459 22.86 -1.01 -1.84
CA CYS A 459 22.76 -0.17 -3.05
C CYS A 459 22.86 -0.98 -4.33
N PHE A 460 23.76 -1.96 -4.38
CA PHE A 460 24.10 -2.72 -5.58
C PHE A 460 23.83 -4.23 -5.42
N ASP A 461 22.62 -4.56 -4.97
CA ASP A 461 22.13 -5.93 -5.08
C ASP A 461 22.01 -6.38 -6.56
N LYS A 462 21.90 -7.70 -6.78
CA LYS A 462 21.85 -8.30 -8.12
C LYS A 462 20.80 -7.69 -9.02
N ARG A 463 19.61 -7.43 -8.47
CA ARG A 463 18.48 -6.83 -9.18
C ARG A 463 18.80 -5.39 -9.59
N THR A 464 19.34 -4.61 -8.67
CA THR A 464 19.70 -3.21 -8.87
C THR A 464 20.76 -3.09 -9.96
N VAL A 465 21.79 -3.94 -9.93
CA VAL A 465 22.79 -4.01 -11.01
C VAL A 465 22.14 -4.37 -12.34
N GLY A 466 21.30 -5.40 -12.39
CA GLY A 466 20.56 -5.77 -13.61
C GLY A 466 19.68 -4.65 -14.16
N PHE A 467 19.04 -3.86 -13.29
CA PHE A 467 18.27 -2.69 -13.70
C PHE A 467 19.15 -1.54 -14.20
N LEU A 468 20.29 -1.29 -13.56
CA LEU A 468 21.22 -0.27 -14.02
C LEU A 468 21.82 -0.64 -15.38
N ASP A 469 22.12 -1.92 -15.62
CA ASP A 469 22.62 -2.40 -16.90
C ASP A 469 21.55 -2.33 -18.00
N LYS A 470 20.29 -2.68 -17.69
CA LYS A 470 19.19 -2.65 -18.66
C LYS A 470 18.67 -1.24 -18.94
N TYR A 471 18.45 -0.44 -17.90
CA TYR A 471 17.71 0.82 -17.99
C TYR A 471 18.56 2.05 -17.68
N GLY A 472 19.67 1.90 -16.95
CA GLY A 472 20.55 3.01 -16.58
C GLY A 472 20.14 3.79 -15.34
N PHE A 473 19.05 3.40 -14.69
CA PHE A 473 18.57 4.05 -13.47
C PHE A 473 17.79 3.11 -12.56
N VAL A 474 17.75 3.45 -11.27
CA VAL A 474 16.86 2.89 -10.25
C VAL A 474 16.36 4.02 -9.36
N MET A 475 15.07 4.07 -9.06
CA MET A 475 14.49 5.09 -8.15
C MET A 475 13.95 4.46 -6.87
N ALA A 476 13.76 5.26 -5.83
CA ALA A 476 13.03 4.86 -4.64
C ALA A 476 11.58 4.47 -4.98
N GLN A 477 11.11 3.38 -4.39
CA GLN A 477 9.70 3.01 -4.42
C GLN A 477 8.90 3.96 -3.50
N GLY A 478 7.80 4.51 -4.00
CA GLY A 478 6.93 5.34 -3.17
C GLY A 478 6.03 4.52 -2.25
N ASN A 479 5.62 5.10 -1.12
CA ASN A 479 4.82 4.45 -0.06
C ASN A 479 3.31 4.34 -0.40
N GLY A 480 2.88 4.78 -1.58
CA GLY A 480 1.46 4.89 -1.94
C GLY A 480 0.85 3.60 -2.50
N TYR A 481 -0.49 3.49 -2.45
CA TYR A 481 -1.23 2.42 -3.14
C TYR A 481 -1.05 2.57 -4.66
N GLY A 482 -0.14 1.79 -5.21
CA GLY A 482 0.12 1.73 -6.64
C GLY A 482 1.58 2.00 -6.97
N PRO A 483 1.91 2.07 -8.27
CA PRO A 483 3.29 2.05 -8.67
C PRO A 483 3.91 3.47 -8.66
N SER A 484 3.91 4.15 -7.51
CA SER A 484 4.57 5.45 -7.34
C SER A 484 6.10 5.32 -7.20
N PHE A 485 6.79 6.44 -7.30
CA PHE A 485 8.23 6.59 -7.05
C PHE A 485 8.49 7.92 -6.38
N GLU A 486 9.65 8.02 -5.74
CA GLU A 486 10.14 9.23 -5.10
C GLU A 486 11.52 9.59 -5.67
N ASN A 487 11.84 10.89 -5.75
CA ASN A 487 13.14 11.40 -6.21
C ASN A 487 14.12 11.67 -5.06
N GLY A 488 13.73 11.32 -3.82
CA GLY A 488 14.60 11.42 -2.65
C GLY A 488 15.74 10.41 -2.65
N PHE A 489 15.63 9.33 -3.42
CA PHE A 489 16.75 8.43 -3.69
C PHE A 489 16.70 7.87 -5.10
N PHE A 490 17.86 7.86 -5.76
CA PHE A 490 18.01 7.19 -7.05
C PHE A 490 19.48 6.87 -7.34
N ILE A 491 19.69 5.85 -8.16
CA ILE A 491 20.99 5.45 -8.68
C ILE A 491 20.96 5.61 -10.19
N LEU A 492 22.01 6.21 -10.76
CA LEU A 492 22.19 6.40 -12.20
C LEU A 492 23.50 5.77 -12.68
N THR A 493 23.53 5.38 -13.95
CA THR A 493 24.76 5.08 -14.68
C THR A 493 24.75 5.71 -16.07
N GLY A 494 25.93 6.01 -16.60
CA GLY A 494 26.11 6.58 -17.94
C GLY A 494 26.08 5.57 -19.10
N LYS A 495 25.70 4.30 -18.83
CA LYS A 495 25.76 3.19 -19.79
C LYS A 495 24.57 3.16 -20.79
N THR A 496 23.48 3.87 -20.52
CA THR A 496 22.26 3.82 -21.33
C THR A 496 21.85 5.21 -21.84
N PRO A 497 20.92 5.30 -22.83
CA PRO A 497 20.37 6.58 -23.29
C PRO A 497 19.58 7.37 -22.24
N PHE A 498 19.29 6.78 -21.08
CA PHE A 498 18.49 7.42 -20.02
C PHE A 498 19.02 8.80 -19.65
N LEU A 499 20.35 8.95 -19.56
CA LEU A 499 20.98 10.22 -19.19
C LEU A 499 20.74 11.33 -20.23
N GLU A 500 20.57 10.99 -21.49
CA GLU A 500 20.24 11.95 -22.56
C GLU A 500 18.79 12.42 -22.44
N VAL A 501 17.87 11.49 -22.20
CA VAL A 501 16.44 11.80 -21.98
C VAL A 501 16.25 12.63 -20.71
N GLN A 502 16.93 12.25 -19.62
CA GLN A 502 16.95 13.00 -18.36
C GLN A 502 17.43 14.44 -18.59
N ARG A 503 18.57 14.61 -19.28
CA ARG A 503 19.11 15.94 -19.55
C ARG A 503 18.14 16.80 -20.36
N LYS A 504 17.61 16.26 -21.45
CA LYS A 504 16.67 16.99 -22.31
C LYS A 504 15.40 17.39 -21.55
N ILE A 505 14.81 16.47 -20.78
CA ILE A 505 13.47 16.67 -20.20
C ILE A 505 13.51 17.31 -18.82
N LEU A 506 14.40 16.87 -17.93
CA LEU A 506 14.48 17.39 -16.57
C LEU A 506 15.40 18.62 -16.47
N ILE A 507 16.49 18.67 -17.22
CA ILE A 507 17.47 19.76 -17.11
C ILE A 507 17.15 20.88 -18.11
N ASP A 508 17.39 20.66 -19.40
CA ASP A 508 17.37 21.71 -20.42
C ASP A 508 16.00 22.41 -20.51
N ASN A 509 14.91 21.62 -20.48
CA ASN A 509 13.55 22.16 -20.50
C ASN A 509 13.20 22.99 -19.26
N ASN A 510 13.66 22.60 -18.08
CA ASN A 510 13.38 23.36 -16.85
C ASN A 510 14.28 24.60 -16.74
N ILE A 511 15.54 24.55 -17.18
CA ILE A 511 16.38 25.74 -17.34
C ILE A 511 15.73 26.73 -18.29
N LYS A 512 15.36 26.29 -19.51
CA LYS A 512 14.69 27.15 -20.50
C LYS A 512 13.40 27.76 -19.97
N ARG A 513 12.61 26.99 -19.22
CA ARG A 513 11.39 27.47 -18.57
C ARG A 513 11.72 28.51 -17.50
N ALA A 514 12.68 28.24 -16.63
CA ALA A 514 13.10 29.16 -15.59
C ALA A 514 13.62 30.48 -16.14
N MET A 515 14.43 30.42 -17.21
CA MET A 515 14.89 31.59 -17.93
C MET A 515 13.77 32.44 -18.51
N LYS A 516 12.69 31.82 -18.99
CA LYS A 516 11.52 32.55 -19.51
C LYS A 516 10.78 33.33 -18.41
N TYR A 517 10.85 32.87 -17.16
CA TYR A 517 10.15 33.45 -16.01
C TYR A 517 11.12 34.02 -14.98
N SER A 518 12.34 34.40 -15.37
CA SER A 518 13.36 34.94 -14.45
C SER A 518 12.90 36.20 -13.71
N ASP A 519 12.06 37.00 -14.36
CA ASP A 519 11.51 38.23 -13.78
C ASP A 519 10.26 37.97 -12.92
N GLN A 520 9.71 36.75 -12.99
CA GLN A 520 8.53 36.32 -12.21
C GLN A 520 8.69 34.89 -11.68
N PRO A 521 9.72 34.58 -10.87
CA PRO A 521 10.04 33.22 -10.45
C PRO A 521 8.89 32.48 -9.74
N LYS A 522 8.04 33.22 -9.02
CA LYS A 522 6.85 32.71 -8.34
C LYS A 522 5.82 32.04 -9.25
N LEU A 523 5.90 32.26 -10.58
CA LEU A 523 5.05 31.58 -11.55
C LEU A 523 5.49 30.13 -11.84
N ILE A 524 6.67 29.74 -11.36
CA ILE A 524 7.16 28.37 -11.49
C ILE A 524 6.71 27.59 -10.26
N ASP A 525 5.89 26.57 -10.53
CA ASP A 525 5.50 25.54 -9.58
C ASP A 525 6.75 24.94 -8.89
N SER A 526 6.76 24.91 -7.56
CA SER A 526 7.88 24.41 -6.76
C SER A 526 8.24 22.96 -7.11
N GLU A 527 7.24 22.14 -7.44
CA GLU A 527 7.41 20.72 -7.81
C GLU A 527 7.58 20.52 -9.32
N LYS A 528 7.88 21.58 -10.07
CA LYS A 528 7.82 21.49 -11.54
C LYS A 528 8.78 20.44 -12.11
N VAL A 529 9.95 20.31 -11.52
CA VAL A 529 10.96 19.32 -11.94
C VAL A 529 10.45 17.91 -11.64
N PHE A 530 9.98 17.65 -10.41
CA PHE A 530 9.35 16.37 -10.02
C PHE A 530 8.23 15.95 -10.99
N LYS A 531 7.30 16.87 -11.31
CA LYS A 531 6.21 16.63 -12.27
C LYS A 531 6.69 16.28 -13.68
N CYS A 532 7.92 16.63 -14.05
CA CYS A 532 8.51 16.28 -15.35
C CYS A 532 9.07 14.84 -15.40
N TYR A 533 9.28 14.14 -14.27
CA TYR A 533 9.76 12.75 -14.27
C TYR A 533 8.82 11.82 -15.03
N LYS A 534 7.50 11.99 -14.88
CA LYS A 534 6.53 11.22 -15.66
C LYS A 534 6.75 11.37 -17.17
N GLY A 535 6.96 12.60 -17.63
CA GLY A 535 7.25 12.87 -19.04
C GLY A 535 8.59 12.29 -19.49
N MET A 536 9.61 12.37 -18.64
CA MET A 536 10.93 11.78 -18.89
C MET A 536 10.83 10.27 -19.04
N LEU A 537 10.18 9.58 -18.11
CA LEU A 537 9.99 8.13 -18.14
C LEU A 537 9.20 7.69 -19.37
N MET A 538 8.12 8.39 -19.71
CA MET A 538 7.35 8.09 -20.91
C MET A 538 8.17 8.20 -22.20
N GLU A 539 9.03 9.22 -22.31
CA GLU A 539 9.90 9.35 -23.47
C GLU A 539 10.99 8.27 -23.48
N PHE A 540 11.63 7.99 -22.34
CA PHE A 540 12.66 6.95 -22.25
C PHE A 540 12.11 5.56 -22.62
N PHE A 541 10.99 5.14 -22.03
CA PHE A 541 10.42 3.82 -22.31
C PHE A 541 9.93 3.69 -23.75
N LYS A 542 9.54 4.78 -24.40
CA LYS A 542 9.23 4.80 -25.82
C LYS A 542 10.46 4.57 -26.70
N GLU A 543 11.66 4.90 -26.22
CA GLU A 543 12.93 4.68 -26.93
C GLU A 543 13.46 3.25 -26.77
N ILE A 544 13.35 2.66 -25.57
CA ILE A 544 13.97 1.36 -25.26
C ILE A 544 13.04 0.13 -25.38
N GLU A 545 11.72 0.29 -25.21
CA GLU A 545 10.76 -0.83 -25.27
C GLU A 545 9.60 -0.48 -26.21
N SER A 546 9.16 -1.46 -26.99
CA SER A 546 8.17 -1.30 -28.07
C SER A 546 6.85 -0.68 -27.56
N GLN A 547 6.61 0.59 -27.90
CA GLN A 547 5.31 1.28 -27.91
C GLN A 547 4.46 1.27 -26.61
N GLU A 548 4.97 0.88 -25.44
CA GLU A 548 4.16 0.92 -24.21
C GLU A 548 3.90 2.38 -23.80
N LYS A 549 2.70 2.88 -24.15
CA LYS A 549 2.26 4.26 -23.89
C LYS A 549 1.50 4.39 -22.58
N ASN A 550 1.16 3.27 -21.92
CA ASN A 550 0.41 3.29 -20.68
C ASN A 550 1.36 3.47 -19.49
N TYR A 551 1.35 4.67 -18.94
CA TYR A 551 2.13 5.02 -17.75
C TYR A 551 1.92 4.05 -16.57
N ARG A 552 0.71 3.51 -16.34
CA ARG A 552 0.49 2.55 -15.25
C ARG A 552 1.27 1.26 -15.45
N LYS A 553 1.42 0.81 -16.70
CA LYS A 553 2.23 -0.37 -17.02
C LYS A 553 3.71 -0.07 -16.92
N ILE A 554 4.16 1.09 -17.42
CA ILE A 554 5.54 1.57 -17.22
C ILE A 554 5.90 1.56 -15.74
N CYS A 555 5.04 2.12 -14.89
CA CYS A 555 5.29 2.17 -13.46
C CYS A 555 5.38 0.78 -12.80
N LYS A 556 4.75 -0.27 -13.35
CA LYS A 556 4.88 -1.65 -12.85
C LYS A 556 6.22 -2.29 -13.22
N ILE A 557 6.79 -1.94 -14.36
CA ILE A 557 8.09 -2.47 -14.83
C ILE A 557 9.27 -1.56 -14.48
N MET A 558 8.99 -0.38 -13.93
CA MET A 558 10.00 0.62 -13.65
C MET A 558 10.99 0.11 -12.58
N PRO A 559 12.30 0.31 -12.79
CA PRO A 559 13.32 0.02 -11.79
C PRO A 559 13.09 0.77 -10.48
N LYS A 560 12.73 0.02 -9.44
CA LYS A 560 12.42 0.54 -8.12
C LYS A 560 13.22 -0.19 -7.05
N LYS A 561 13.64 0.56 -6.04
CA LYS A 561 14.28 0.03 -4.85
C LYS A 561 13.43 0.33 -3.61
N PRO A 562 13.09 -0.68 -2.79
CA PRO A 562 12.51 -0.42 -1.49
C PRO A 562 13.57 0.25 -0.62
N VAL A 563 13.27 1.47 -0.20
CA VAL A 563 14.12 2.23 0.72
C VAL A 563 13.25 2.80 1.81
N SER A 564 13.78 2.90 3.03
CA SER A 564 13.06 3.55 4.12
C SER A 564 13.14 5.05 3.91
N LEU A 565 12.10 5.60 3.28
CA LEU A 565 11.95 7.05 3.17
C LEU A 565 11.35 7.59 4.48
N PRO A 566 11.90 8.67 5.03
CA PRO A 566 11.24 9.36 6.12
C PRO A 566 9.83 9.76 5.67
N HIS A 567 8.86 9.65 6.57
CA HIS A 567 7.56 10.30 6.37
C HIS A 567 7.83 11.79 6.53
N SER A 568 8.23 12.46 5.44
CA SER A 568 8.91 13.75 5.47
C SER A 568 8.26 14.73 6.46
N GLN A 569 8.95 15.00 7.57
CA GLN A 569 8.68 16.18 8.40
C GLN A 569 9.31 17.44 7.77
N PHE A 570 10.16 17.27 6.73
CA PHE A 570 10.90 18.35 6.07
C PHE A 570 10.20 18.97 4.85
N SER A 571 8.97 18.57 4.53
CA SER A 571 8.16 19.22 3.49
C SER A 571 7.57 20.59 3.92
N ALA A 572 8.05 21.15 5.04
CA ALA A 572 7.59 22.41 5.61
C ALA A 572 8.75 23.17 6.28
N PHE A 573 9.75 23.58 5.49
CA PHE A 573 10.66 24.66 5.86
C PHE A 573 10.73 25.67 4.72
#